data_AF-A0A930Y1F2-F1
#
_entry.id   AF-A0A930Y1F2-F1
#
_cell.length_a   1.000
_cell.length_b   1.000
_cell.length_c   1.000
_cell.angle_alpha   90.00
_cell.angle_beta   90.00
_cell.angle_gamma   90.00
#
_symmetry.space_group_name_H-M   'P 1'
#
loop_
_entity.id
_entity.type
_entity.pdbx_description
1 polymer ?
#
loop_
_entity_poly.entity_id
_entity_poly.type
_entity_poly.pdbx_seq_one_letter_code
_entity_poly.pdbx_strand_id
1 'polypeptide(L)'
;MLQKLLNHKVRIALSILLTIFLVLIRAYEDNLFYDPFLNYFKTDYYNLPLPEINNIQLFFGLLFRYFLNTSISLSIIYVLFKDVEAVKFASILYLIFFVILVTIFFFALFYVGETNKMALFYVRRFIIQPIFLLLFLPAFYYHKQKRLAVPD
;
A
#
# COMPACT_ATOMS: atom_id res chain seq x y z
N MET A 1 34.24 6.75 12.74
CA MET A 1 33.82 5.48 12.09
C MET A 1 32.62 4.82 12.77
N LEU A 2 32.61 4.72 14.12
CA LEU A 2 31.53 4.09 14.91
C LEU A 2 30.15 4.75 14.76
N GLN A 3 30.09 6.10 14.72
CA GLN A 3 28.83 6.84 14.56
C GLN A 3 28.14 6.60 13.20
N LYS A 4 28.91 6.40 12.12
CA LYS A 4 28.34 6.01 10.82
C LYS A 4 27.70 4.62 10.90
N LEU A 5 28.41 3.64 11.48
CA LEU A 5 27.92 2.27 11.67
C LEU A 5 26.66 2.21 12.55
N LEU A 6 26.62 2.94 13.66
CA LEU A 6 25.46 3.04 14.54
C LEU A 6 24.25 3.64 13.82
N ASN A 7 24.46 4.69 13.02
CA ASN A 7 23.40 5.30 12.22
C ASN A 7 22.82 4.34 11.17
N HIS A 8 23.59 3.41 10.62
CA HIS A 8 23.06 2.38 9.72
C HIS A 8 22.25 1.33 10.49
N LYS A 9 22.74 0.85 11.64
CA LYS A 9 22.01 -0.10 12.49
C LYS A 9 20.66 0.43 12.96
N VAL A 10 20.61 1.69 13.41
CA VAL A 10 19.36 2.34 13.84
C VAL A 10 18.36 2.46 12.69
N ARG A 11 18.80 2.82 11.47
CA ARG A 11 17.92 2.89 10.30
C ARG A 11 17.31 1.53 9.95
N ILE A 12 18.13 0.48 9.98
CA ILE A 12 17.65 -0.88 9.71
C ILE A 12 16.63 -1.29 10.77
N ALA A 13 16.94 -1.09 12.06
CA ALA A 13 16.03 -1.41 13.16
C ALA A 13 14.68 -0.66 13.04
N LEU A 14 14.70 0.64 12.74
CA LEU A 14 13.49 1.44 12.51
C LEU A 14 12.69 0.95 11.29
N SER A 15 13.37 0.58 10.20
CA SER A 15 12.71 0.07 8.99
C SER A 15 12.04 -1.29 9.23
N ILE A 16 12.68 -2.16 10.03
CA ILE A 16 12.10 -3.43 10.47
C ILE A 16 10.87 -3.17 11.34
N LEU A 17 10.97 -2.26 12.32
CA LEU A 17 9.86 -1.89 13.18
C LEU A 17 8.65 -1.36 12.38
N LEU A 18 8.89 -0.48 11.41
CA LEU A 18 7.84 0.03 10.53
C LEU A 18 7.23 -1.08 9.65
N THR A 19 8.05 -2.02 9.18
CA THR A 19 7.56 -3.20 8.45
C THR A 19 6.66 -4.07 9.33
N ILE A 20 6.99 -4.23 10.62
CA ILE A 20 6.12 -4.94 11.58
C ILE A 20 4.76 -4.24 11.71
N PHE A 21 4.72 -2.90 11.73
CA PHE A 21 3.43 -2.19 11.73
C PHE A 21 2.59 -2.45 10.46
N LEU A 22 3.21 -2.56 9.29
CA LEU A 22 2.49 -2.98 8.07
C LEU A 22 1.91 -4.40 8.21
N VAL A 23 2.67 -5.32 8.80
CA VAL A 23 2.20 -6.68 9.08
C VAL A 23 1.03 -6.67 10.08
N LEU A 24 1.07 -5.82 11.10
CA LEU A 24 -0.02 -5.70 12.07
C LEU A 24 -1.30 -5.16 11.42
N ILE A 25 -1.22 -4.16 10.54
CA ILE A 25 -2.38 -3.70 9.76
C ILE A 25 -3.02 -4.86 8.99
N ARG A 26 -2.18 -5.72 8.39
CA ARG A 26 -2.63 -6.91 7.66
C ARG A 26 -3.23 -7.99 8.57
N ALA A 27 -2.67 -8.18 9.77
CA ALA A 27 -3.13 -9.19 10.72
C ALA A 27 -4.49 -8.83 11.35
N TYR A 28 -4.73 -7.54 11.58
CA TYR A 28 -5.97 -7.04 12.19
C TYR A 28 -6.96 -6.47 11.16
N GLU A 29 -6.81 -6.81 9.87
CA GLU A 29 -7.59 -6.20 8.79
C GLU A 29 -9.10 -6.46 8.86
N ASP A 30 -9.50 -7.61 9.41
CA ASP A 30 -10.90 -8.03 9.57
C ASP A 30 -11.61 -7.23 10.69
N ASN A 31 -10.85 -6.70 11.65
CA ASN A 31 -11.39 -5.95 12.80
C ASN A 31 -11.29 -4.44 12.63
N LEU A 32 -10.25 -3.95 11.95
CA LEU A 32 -9.96 -2.52 11.83
C LEU A 32 -10.74 -1.83 10.71
N PHE A 33 -11.20 -2.58 9.71
CA PHE A 33 -11.76 -2.01 8.49
C PHE A 33 -13.00 -2.78 8.05
N TYR A 34 -13.99 -2.04 7.55
CA TYR A 34 -15.14 -2.64 6.88
C TYR A 34 -14.76 -3.07 5.46
N ASP A 35 -14.67 -4.38 5.22
CA ASP A 35 -14.41 -4.95 3.90
C ASP A 35 -15.03 -6.37 3.79
N PRO A 36 -16.29 -6.49 3.34
CA PRO A 36 -16.96 -7.78 3.14
C PRO A 36 -16.22 -8.71 2.17
N PHE A 37 -15.40 -8.16 1.28
CA PHE A 37 -14.65 -8.94 0.31
C PHE A 37 -13.53 -9.77 0.95
N LEU A 38 -13.06 -9.42 2.15
CA LEU A 38 -12.06 -10.23 2.85
C LEU A 38 -12.55 -11.66 3.09
N ASN A 39 -13.79 -11.81 3.55
CA ASN A 39 -14.38 -13.12 3.81
C ASN A 39 -14.96 -13.74 2.55
N TYR A 40 -15.59 -12.94 1.68
CA TYR A 40 -16.14 -13.42 0.40
C TYR A 40 -15.13 -14.21 -0.43
N PHE A 41 -13.93 -13.67 -0.64
CA PHE A 41 -12.90 -14.34 -1.44
C PHE A 41 -12.21 -15.54 -0.75
N LYS A 42 -12.53 -15.81 0.53
CA LYS A 42 -12.15 -17.04 1.24
C LYS A 42 -13.18 -18.17 1.05
N THR A 43 -14.37 -17.86 0.52
CA THR A 43 -15.48 -18.82 0.29
C THR A 43 -15.57 -19.26 -1.17
N ASP A 44 -16.62 -19.99 -1.56
CA ASP A 44 -16.92 -20.34 -2.96
C ASP A 44 -17.45 -19.14 -3.76
N TYR A 45 -16.61 -18.11 -3.90
CA TYR A 45 -16.98 -16.85 -4.54
C TYR A 45 -17.34 -17.03 -6.01
N TYR A 46 -16.88 -18.09 -6.70
CA TYR A 46 -17.22 -18.31 -8.12
C TYR A 46 -18.72 -18.47 -8.35
N ASN A 47 -19.40 -19.19 -7.46
CA ASN A 47 -20.81 -19.53 -7.59
C ASN A 47 -21.73 -18.58 -6.79
N LEU A 48 -21.17 -17.84 -5.82
CA LEU A 48 -21.94 -16.92 -4.97
C LEU A 48 -22.03 -15.51 -5.58
N PRO A 49 -23.19 -14.83 -5.48
CA PRO A 49 -23.31 -13.42 -5.86
C PRO A 49 -22.40 -12.55 -5.01
N LEU A 50 -22.14 -11.31 -5.43
CA LEU A 50 -21.40 -10.37 -4.60
C LEU A 50 -22.09 -10.14 -3.25
N PRO A 51 -21.33 -9.94 -2.16
CA PRO A 51 -21.92 -9.71 -0.84
C PRO A 51 -22.69 -8.39 -0.81
N GLU A 52 -23.66 -8.30 0.09
CA GLU A 52 -24.31 -7.02 0.39
C GLU A 52 -23.29 -6.06 1.01
N ILE A 53 -23.20 -4.86 0.45
CA ILE A 53 -22.21 -3.85 0.85
C ILE A 53 -22.85 -2.52 1.19
N ASN A 54 -22.29 -1.86 2.20
CA ASN A 54 -22.46 -0.44 2.40
C ASN A 54 -21.33 0.31 1.67
N ASN A 55 -21.65 0.93 0.53
CA ASN A 55 -20.67 1.62 -0.31
C ASN A 55 -19.87 2.70 0.42
N ILE A 56 -20.53 3.44 1.33
CA ILE A 56 -19.89 4.54 2.09
C ILE A 56 -18.91 3.95 3.10
N GLN A 57 -19.33 2.95 3.88
CA GLN A 57 -18.46 2.29 4.85
C GLN A 57 -17.28 1.60 4.16
N LEU A 58 -17.52 0.98 3.00
CA LEU A 58 -16.47 0.35 2.20
C LEU A 58 -15.46 1.38 1.71
N PHE A 59 -15.92 2.51 1.17
CA PHE A 59 -15.04 3.59 0.72
C PHE A 59 -14.15 4.10 1.86
N PHE A 60 -14.73 4.41 3.03
CA PHE A 60 -13.94 4.89 4.17
C PHE A 60 -13.02 3.81 4.75
N GLY A 61 -13.43 2.55 4.75
CA GLY A 61 -12.58 1.41 5.12
C GLY A 61 -11.36 1.29 4.22
N LEU A 62 -11.55 1.38 2.90
CA LEU A 62 -10.47 1.37 1.92
C LEU A 62 -9.57 2.61 2.03
N LEU A 63 -10.15 3.80 2.19
CA LEU A 63 -9.43 5.06 2.37
C LEU A 63 -8.52 4.99 3.61
N PHE A 64 -9.07 4.59 4.75
CA PHE A 64 -8.32 4.53 6.00
C PHE A 64 -7.19 3.50 5.92
N ARG A 65 -7.46 2.33 5.34
CA ARG A 65 -6.45 1.28 5.13
C ARG A 65 -5.33 1.76 4.20
N TYR A 66 -5.69 2.36 3.07
CA TYR A 66 -4.73 2.91 2.12
C TYR A 66 -3.87 4.00 2.75
N PHE A 67 -4.49 4.89 3.53
CA PHE A 67 -3.82 5.98 4.24
C PHE A 67 -2.78 5.46 5.25
N LEU A 68 -3.14 4.47 6.08
CA LEU A 68 -2.21 3.87 7.04
C LEU A 68 -1.02 3.19 6.35
N ASN A 69 -1.30 2.37 5.35
CA ASN A 69 -0.25 1.71 4.56
C ASN A 69 0.67 2.72 3.90
N THR A 70 0.11 3.79 3.30
CA THR A 70 0.86 4.86 2.66
C THR A 70 1.74 5.61 3.66
N SER A 71 1.19 6.00 4.81
CA SER A 71 1.91 6.77 5.84
C SER A 71 3.12 6.01 6.37
N ILE A 72 2.95 4.71 6.64
CA ILE A 72 4.06 3.85 7.09
C ILE A 72 5.06 3.62 5.95
N SER A 73 4.58 3.41 4.73
CA SER A 73 5.44 3.22 3.56
C SER A 73 6.32 4.44 3.27
N LEU A 74 5.75 5.65 3.34
CA LEU A 74 6.50 6.91 3.21
C LEU A 74 7.52 7.09 4.34
N SER A 75 7.16 6.68 5.56
CA SER A 75 8.08 6.68 6.70
C SER A 75 9.27 5.74 6.47
N ILE A 76 9.03 4.54 5.92
CA ILE A 76 10.10 3.60 5.55
C ILE A 76 11.01 4.21 4.48
N ILE A 77 10.45 4.78 3.43
CA ILE A 77 11.20 5.47 2.35
C ILE A 77 12.07 6.58 2.96
N TYR A 78 11.51 7.41 3.83
CA TYR A 78 12.25 8.48 4.50
C TYR A 78 13.41 7.94 5.36
N VAL A 79 13.17 6.92 6.18
CA VAL A 79 14.20 6.34 7.07
C VAL A 79 15.36 5.75 6.28
N LEU A 80 15.07 5.07 5.15
CA LEU A 80 16.07 4.41 4.32
C LEU A 80 16.89 5.43 3.50
N PHE A 81 16.22 6.36 2.82
CA PHE A 81 16.89 7.26 1.88
C PHE A 81 17.33 8.59 2.49
N LYS A 82 16.64 9.05 3.54
CA LYS A 82 16.74 10.40 4.13
C LYS A 82 16.63 11.52 3.09
N ASP A 83 15.74 11.33 2.13
CA ASP A 83 15.52 12.23 1.01
C ASP A 83 14.07 12.71 1.03
N VAL A 84 13.85 13.98 1.37
CA VAL A 84 12.51 14.58 1.48
C VAL A 84 11.88 14.76 0.11
N GLU A 85 12.68 14.97 -0.93
CA GLU A 85 12.17 15.10 -2.30
C GLU A 85 11.63 13.77 -2.81
N ALA A 86 12.33 12.67 -2.52
CA ALA A 86 11.85 11.32 -2.82
C ALA A 86 10.51 11.02 -2.12
N VAL A 87 10.37 11.43 -0.85
CA VAL A 87 9.12 11.25 -0.09
C VAL A 87 7.98 12.10 -0.65
N LYS A 88 8.24 13.36 -1.02
CA LYS A 88 7.25 14.23 -1.67
C LYS A 88 6.80 13.68 -3.03
N PHE A 89 7.74 13.17 -3.82
CA PHE A 89 7.43 12.55 -5.09
C PHE A 89 6.59 11.29 -4.89
N ALA A 90 6.98 10.42 -3.96
CA ALA A 90 6.22 9.22 -3.62
C ALA A 90 4.81 9.56 -3.13
N SER A 91 4.64 10.57 -2.26
CA SER A 91 3.33 10.92 -1.70
C SER A 91 2.35 11.38 -2.77
N ILE A 92 2.81 12.15 -3.77
CA ILE A 92 2.01 12.54 -4.93
C ILE A 92 1.59 11.31 -5.74
N LEU A 93 2.51 10.38 -6.00
CA LEU A 93 2.19 9.14 -6.72
C LEU A 93 1.19 8.26 -5.97
N TYR A 94 1.35 8.10 -4.65
CA TYR A 94 0.37 7.39 -3.81
C TYR A 94 -1.01 8.03 -3.93
N LEU A 95 -1.12 9.36 -3.88
CA LEU A 95 -2.40 10.04 -4.02
C LEU A 95 -3.04 9.79 -5.39
N ILE A 96 -2.27 9.91 -6.48
CA ILE A 96 -2.75 9.67 -7.84
C ILE A 96 -3.21 8.21 -7.98
N PHE A 97 -2.41 7.25 -7.52
CA PHE A 97 -2.77 5.84 -7.57
C PHE A 97 -4.00 5.51 -6.75
N PHE A 98 -4.18 6.13 -5.58
CA PHE A 98 -5.41 5.96 -4.81
C PHE A 98 -6.65 6.37 -5.61
N VAL A 99 -6.64 7.58 -6.19
CA VAL A 99 -7.77 8.10 -6.96
C VAL A 99 -8.09 7.19 -8.16
N ILE A 100 -7.07 6.77 -8.90
CA ILE A 100 -7.23 5.87 -10.04
C ILE A 100 -7.78 4.51 -9.59
N LEU A 101 -7.15 3.89 -8.59
CA LEU A 101 -7.52 2.54 -8.15
C LEU A 101 -8.89 2.50 -7.50
N VAL A 102 -9.26 3.48 -6.67
CA VAL A 102 -10.58 3.51 -6.04
C VAL A 102 -11.67 3.70 -7.10
N THR A 103 -11.41 4.53 -8.11
CA THR A 103 -12.33 4.71 -9.25
C THR A 103 -12.50 3.41 -10.03
N ILE A 104 -11.39 2.76 -10.38
CA ILE A 104 -11.41 1.46 -11.07
C ILE A 104 -12.09 0.39 -10.22
N PHE A 105 -11.88 0.39 -8.90
CA PHE A 105 -12.48 -0.58 -7.99
C PHE A 105 -14.00 -0.44 -7.95
N PHE A 106 -14.53 0.77 -7.76
CA PHE A 106 -15.98 0.97 -7.76
C PHE A 106 -16.60 0.79 -9.15
N PHE A 107 -15.90 1.15 -10.22
CA PHE A 107 -16.33 0.83 -11.58
C PHE A 107 -16.42 -0.70 -11.78
N ALA A 108 -15.39 -1.44 -11.41
CA ALA A 108 -15.40 -2.89 -11.47
C ALA A 108 -16.53 -3.46 -10.61
N LEU A 109 -16.79 -2.89 -9.42
CA LEU A 109 -17.82 -3.33 -8.49
C LEU A 109 -19.23 -3.23 -9.06
N PHE A 110 -19.57 -2.10 -9.69
CA PHE A 110 -20.92 -1.86 -10.18
C PHE A 110 -21.20 -2.47 -11.56
N TYR A 111 -20.17 -2.62 -12.42
CA TYR A 111 -20.39 -2.98 -13.82
C TYR A 111 -19.80 -4.32 -14.24
N VAL A 112 -18.79 -4.83 -13.52
CA VAL A 112 -17.99 -5.99 -13.94
C VAL A 112 -17.94 -7.10 -12.87
N GLY A 113 -18.27 -6.78 -11.62
CA GLY A 113 -17.95 -7.62 -10.47
C GLY A 113 -18.64 -8.98 -10.49
N GLU A 114 -19.86 -9.05 -11.01
CA GLU A 114 -20.61 -10.30 -11.13
C GLU A 114 -20.06 -11.22 -12.24
N THR A 115 -19.61 -10.64 -13.36
CA THR A 115 -19.07 -11.40 -14.49
C THR A 115 -17.59 -11.76 -14.31
N ASN A 116 -16.82 -10.90 -13.66
CA ASN A 116 -15.39 -11.09 -13.43
C ASN A 116 -14.99 -10.67 -12.01
N LYS A 117 -15.22 -11.59 -11.07
CA LYS A 117 -14.87 -11.46 -9.65
C LYS A 117 -13.35 -11.32 -9.43
N MET A 118 -12.54 -11.84 -10.34
CA MET A 118 -11.07 -11.72 -10.25
C MET A 118 -10.59 -10.29 -10.50
N ALA A 119 -11.28 -9.50 -11.33
CA ALA A 119 -10.95 -8.09 -11.52
C ALA A 119 -11.05 -7.33 -10.19
N LEU A 120 -12.15 -7.53 -9.44
CA LEU A 120 -12.33 -6.97 -8.10
C LEU A 120 -11.24 -7.41 -7.14
N PHE A 121 -10.90 -8.70 -7.17
CA PHE A 121 -9.86 -9.25 -6.30
C PHE A 121 -8.49 -8.60 -6.52
N TYR A 122 -8.07 -8.46 -7.77
CA TYR A 122 -6.77 -7.89 -8.10
C TYR A 122 -6.71 -6.40 -7.82
N VAL A 123 -7.71 -5.62 -8.25
CA VAL A 123 -7.73 -4.17 -7.99
C VAL A 123 -7.75 -3.90 -6.49
N ARG A 124 -8.55 -4.64 -5.71
CA ARG A 124 -8.59 -4.52 -4.25
C ARG A 124 -7.19 -4.67 -3.65
N ARG A 125 -6.42 -5.68 -4.05
CA ARG A 125 -5.07 -5.95 -3.51
C ARG A 125 -4.12 -4.76 -3.63
N PHE A 126 -4.16 -4.01 -4.74
CA PHE A 126 -3.34 -2.81 -4.90
C PHE A 126 -3.72 -1.68 -3.93
N ILE A 127 -4.99 -1.62 -3.49
CA ILE A 127 -5.47 -0.64 -2.52
C ILE A 127 -5.14 -1.10 -1.09
N ILE A 128 -5.36 -2.38 -0.78
CA ILE A 128 -5.31 -2.87 0.60
C ILE A 128 -3.91 -3.28 1.06
N GLN A 129 -3.00 -3.60 0.15
CA GLN A 129 -1.62 -4.02 0.46
C GLN A 129 -0.61 -2.91 0.14
N PRO A 130 0.51 -2.82 0.88
CA PRO A 130 1.57 -1.84 0.62
C PRO A 130 2.45 -2.23 -0.60
N ILE A 131 1.85 -2.63 -1.72
CA ILE A 131 2.56 -3.09 -2.93
C ILE A 131 3.44 -1.98 -3.50
N PHE A 132 2.98 -0.73 -3.46
CA PHE A 132 3.73 0.43 -3.93
C PHE A 132 5.04 0.66 -3.18
N LEU A 133 5.13 0.27 -1.91
CA LEU A 133 6.39 0.34 -1.17
C LEU A 133 7.45 -0.55 -1.82
N LEU A 134 7.07 -1.79 -2.17
CA LEU A 134 7.95 -2.74 -2.82
C LEU A 134 8.40 -2.26 -4.21
N LEU A 135 7.54 -1.51 -4.92
CA LEU A 135 7.88 -0.89 -6.20
C LEU A 135 8.82 0.32 -6.03
N PHE A 136 8.56 1.17 -5.05
CA PHE A 136 9.29 2.43 -4.87
C PHE A 136 10.67 2.25 -4.24
N LEU A 137 10.88 1.25 -3.39
CA LEU A 137 12.19 0.95 -2.80
C LEU A 137 13.30 0.77 -3.85
N PRO A 138 13.19 -0.16 -4.82
CA PRO A 138 14.22 -0.32 -5.85
C PRO A 138 14.31 0.91 -6.75
N ALA A 139 13.19 1.55 -7.10
CA ALA A 139 13.19 2.74 -7.94
C ALA A 139 14.03 3.89 -7.34
N PHE A 140 13.81 4.20 -6.06
CA PHE A 140 14.59 5.22 -5.37
C PHE A 140 16.03 4.78 -5.10
N TYR A 141 16.28 3.49 -4.87
CA TYR A 141 17.63 2.96 -4.75
C TYR A 141 18.45 3.20 -6.02
N TYR A 142 17.91 2.83 -7.19
CA TYR A 142 18.59 3.05 -8.47
C TYR A 142 18.75 4.54 -8.80
N HIS A 143 17.73 5.35 -8.51
CA HIS A 143 17.82 6.80 -8.73
C HIS A 143 18.97 7.43 -7.91
N LYS A 144 19.07 7.07 -6.62
CA LYS A 144 20.14 7.54 -5.74
C LYS A 144 21.52 7.06 -6.19
N GLN A 145 21.63 5.81 -6.66
CA GLN A 145 22.90 5.28 -7.14
C GLN A 145 23.40 6.03 -8.39
N LYS A 146 22.50 6.32 -9.35
CA LYS A 146 22.87 7.10 -10.55
C LYS A 146 23.36 8.51 -10.19
N ARG A 147 22.69 9.18 -9.24
CA ARG A 147 23.11 10.52 -8.75
C ARG A 147 24.50 10.52 -8.10
N LEU A 148 24.94 9.40 -7.53
CA LEU A 148 26.27 9.27 -6.93
C LEU A 148 27.37 8.86 -7.94
N ALA A 149 26.98 8.33 -9.11
CA ALA A 149 27.90 7.84 -10.13
C ALA A 149 28.27 8.88 -11.20
N VAL A 150 27.54 10.00 -11.24
CA VAL A 150 27.87 11.17 -12.07
C VAL A 150 28.40 12.25 -11.13
N PRO A 151 29.73 12.45 -11.03
CA PRO A 151 30.28 13.63 -10.37
C PRO A 151 29.98 14.83 -11.28
N ASP A 152 29.46 15.92 -10.70
CA ASP A 152 29.34 17.22 -11.35
C ASP A 152 30.70 17.71 -11.90
#